data_AF-A0A7J6UB31-F1
#
_entry.id   AF-A0A7J6UB31-F1
#
_cell.length_a   1.000
_cell.length_b   1.000
_cell.length_c   1.000
_cell.angle_alpha   90.00
_cell.angle_beta   90.00
_cell.angle_gamma   90.00
#
_symmetry.space_group_name_H-M   'P 1'
#
loop_
_entity.id
_entity.type
_entity.pdbx_description
1 polymer ?
#
loop_
_entity_poly.entity_id
_entity_poly.type
_entity_poly.pdbx_seq_one_letter_code
_entity_poly.pdbx_strand_id
1 'polypeptide(L)'
;MGPPTKMMQRARVATLLDGFAASSPGDSISKMAPWTLTRYALRNLRESRKDAKVWKAIAERAKQIVPMMQPSDMSVICFSLARLRLRDRELLSRVAQEYPTQMGRFSPADLA
;
A
#
# COMPACT_ATOMS: atom_id res chain seq x y z
N MET A 1 -45.93 24.98 -5.96
CA MET A 1 -45.21 24.44 -4.78
C MET A 1 -44.25 23.37 -5.26
N GLY A 2 -42.98 23.74 -5.47
CA GLY A 2 -41.96 22.84 -6.03
C GLY A 2 -41.31 21.95 -4.95
N PRO A 3 -40.75 20.79 -5.32
CA PRO A 3 -40.04 19.94 -4.37
C PRO A 3 -38.64 20.51 -4.07
N PRO A 4 -38.17 20.51 -2.82
CA PRO A 4 -36.79 20.88 -2.53
C PRO A 4 -35.84 19.74 -2.89
N THR A 5 -34.72 20.20 -3.45
CA THR A 5 -33.64 19.45 -4.08
C THR A 5 -32.55 19.12 -3.06
N LYS A 6 -31.96 17.92 -3.21
CA LYS A 6 -30.62 17.46 -2.80
C LYS A 6 -29.83 18.34 -1.81
N MET A 7 -29.39 17.76 -0.69
CA MET A 7 -27.98 17.85 -0.24
C MET A 7 -27.70 17.02 1.01
N MET A 8 -26.52 16.38 1.00
CA MET A 8 -25.73 15.96 2.15
C MET A 8 -26.30 14.86 3.07
N GLN A 9 -25.71 13.67 2.96
CA GLN A 9 -25.08 13.01 4.11
C GLN A 9 -23.99 12.06 3.62
N ARG A 10 -22.85 12.64 3.24
CA ARG A 10 -21.54 11.95 3.27
C ARG A 10 -21.10 11.92 4.73
N ALA A 11 -21.48 10.90 5.48
CA ALA A 11 -20.90 10.66 6.79
C ALA A 11 -21.11 9.20 7.18
N ARG A 12 -20.01 8.42 7.14
CA ARG A 12 -19.63 7.34 8.08
C ARG A 12 -18.63 6.37 7.43
N VAL A 13 -17.40 6.83 7.23
CA VAL A 13 -16.22 5.95 7.15
C VAL A 13 -15.05 6.62 7.88
N ALA A 14 -15.28 6.99 9.15
CA ALA A 14 -14.30 7.72 9.96
C ALA A 14 -14.18 7.15 11.38
N THR A 15 -14.35 5.84 11.55
CA THR A 15 -14.26 5.23 12.89
C THR A 15 -13.64 3.84 12.79
N LEU A 16 -12.32 3.80 12.57
CA LEU A 16 -11.52 2.57 12.69
C LEU A 16 -10.01 2.88 12.79
N LEU A 17 -9.62 3.96 13.47
CA LEU A 17 -8.22 4.38 13.60
C LEU A 17 -7.73 4.61 15.05
N ASP A 18 -8.48 4.20 16.07
CA ASP A 18 -8.08 4.39 17.48
C ASP A 18 -7.48 3.14 18.15
N GLY A 19 -6.98 2.19 17.37
CA GLY A 19 -6.42 0.93 17.88
C GLY A 19 -4.91 0.74 17.70
N PHE A 20 -4.16 1.75 17.27
CA PHE A 20 -2.72 1.59 17.01
C PHE A 20 -1.90 2.00 18.24
N ALA A 21 -1.93 1.12 19.24
CA ALA A 21 -1.10 1.19 20.45
C ALA A 21 0.40 1.25 20.09
N ALA A 22 1.14 2.00 20.90
CA ALA A 22 2.56 2.31 20.80
C ALA A 22 3.47 1.07 20.66
N SER A 23 3.64 0.61 19.42
CA SER A 23 4.64 -0.37 19.03
C SER A 23 5.60 0.34 18.08
N SER A 24 6.91 0.10 18.22
CA SER A 24 7.92 0.61 17.28
C SER A 24 7.42 0.43 15.84
N PRO A 25 7.54 1.44 14.96
CA PRO A 25 6.92 1.39 13.63
C PRO A 25 7.32 0.14 12.85
N GLY A 26 8.51 -0.43 13.07
CA GLY A 26 8.95 -1.69 12.46
C GLY A 26 8.18 -2.95 12.88
N ASP A 27 7.81 -3.09 14.16
CA ASP A 27 7.10 -4.29 14.65
C ASP A 27 5.67 -4.35 14.15
N SER A 28 5.06 -3.18 13.97
CA SER A 28 3.71 -3.08 13.42
C SER A 28 3.68 -3.40 11.93
N ILE A 29 4.65 -2.89 11.16
CA ILE A 29 4.73 -3.10 9.70
C ILE A 29 4.90 -4.59 9.40
N SER A 30 5.68 -5.31 10.20
CA SER A 30 5.99 -6.73 10.00
C SER A 30 4.76 -7.66 10.07
N LYS A 31 3.66 -7.22 10.69
CA LYS A 31 2.41 -7.99 10.84
C LYS A 31 1.30 -7.54 9.88
N MET A 32 1.53 -6.50 9.07
CA MET A 32 0.49 -5.97 8.19
C MET A 32 0.13 -6.96 7.07
N ALA A 33 -1.16 -6.99 6.74
CA ALA A 33 -1.69 -7.62 5.54
C ALA A 33 -1.36 -6.78 4.28
N PRO A 34 -1.36 -7.36 3.08
CA PRO A 34 -1.07 -6.68 1.81
C PRO A 34 -1.74 -5.31 1.67
N TRP A 35 -3.06 -5.27 1.70
CA TRP A 35 -3.85 -4.04 1.53
C TRP A 35 -3.52 -2.95 2.58
N THR A 36 -3.29 -3.36 3.83
CA THR A 36 -2.93 -2.44 4.91
C THR A 36 -1.54 -1.86 4.69
N LEU A 37 -0.57 -2.69 4.26
CA LEU A 37 0.77 -2.25 3.92
C LEU A 37 0.75 -1.25 2.75
N THR A 38 -0.03 -1.54 1.70
CA THR A 38 -0.22 -0.66 0.56
C THR A 38 -0.76 0.72 0.97
N ARG A 39 -1.83 0.74 1.78
CA ARG A 39 -2.38 2.01 2.29
C ARG A 39 -1.42 2.76 3.20
N TYR A 40 -0.68 2.04 4.03
CA TYR A 40 0.33 2.63 4.90
C TYR A 40 1.45 3.28 4.08
N ALA A 41 1.94 2.62 3.03
CA ALA A 41 2.93 3.18 2.10
C ALA A 41 2.40 4.44 1.40
N LEU A 42 1.18 4.41 0.85
CA LEU A 42 0.56 5.58 0.21
C LEU A 42 0.40 6.77 1.15
N ARG A 43 0.01 6.51 2.41
CA ARG A 43 -0.11 7.56 3.43
C ARG A 43 1.25 8.22 3.69
N ASN A 44 2.29 7.42 3.93
CA ASN A 44 3.65 7.94 4.15
C ASN A 44 4.18 8.71 2.93
N LEU A 45 3.85 8.25 1.72
CA LEU A 45 4.21 8.92 0.48
C LEU A 45 3.53 10.29 0.34
N ARG A 46 2.23 10.39 0.68
CA ARG A 46 1.46 11.65 0.67
C ARG A 46 1.96 12.64 1.71
N GLU A 47 2.30 12.14 2.90
CA GLU A 47 2.89 12.94 3.98
C GLU A 47 4.36 13.32 3.69
N SER A 48 4.92 12.90 2.54
CA SER A 48 6.33 13.12 2.16
C SER A 48 7.34 12.65 3.22
N ARG A 49 6.99 11.63 4.01
CA ARG A 49 7.90 11.03 4.99
C ARG A 49 8.96 10.21 4.28
N LYS A 50 10.21 10.65 4.39
CA LYS A 50 11.38 9.98 3.78
C LYS A 50 12.15 9.12 4.78
N ASP A 51 11.48 8.67 5.84
CA ASP A 51 12.10 7.87 6.89
C ASP A 51 12.60 6.53 6.32
N ALA A 52 13.91 6.44 6.07
CA ALA A 52 14.52 5.29 5.43
C ALA A 52 14.25 3.97 6.20
N LYS A 53 14.14 4.04 7.53
CA LYS A 53 13.79 2.88 8.38
C LYS A 53 12.39 2.35 8.10
N VAL A 54 11.41 3.24 7.90
CA VAL A 54 10.02 2.87 7.62
C VAL A 54 9.92 2.23 6.25
N TRP A 55 10.52 2.85 5.23
CA TRP A 55 10.51 2.33 3.87
C TRP A 55 11.26 1.01 3.72
N LYS A 56 12.37 0.84 4.45
CA LYS A 56 13.06 -0.44 4.55
C LYS A 56 12.16 -1.52 5.17
N ALA A 57 11.47 -1.22 6.27
CA ALA A 57 10.53 -2.16 6.88
C ALA A 57 9.36 -2.52 5.95
N ILE A 58 8.84 -1.55 5.19
CA ILE A 58 7.80 -1.79 4.17
C ILE A 58 8.32 -2.73 3.09
N ALA A 59 9.54 -2.50 2.57
CA ALA A 59 10.14 -3.34 1.55
C ALA A 59 10.39 -4.77 2.07
N GLU A 60 10.97 -4.92 3.27
CA GLU A 60 11.17 -6.22 3.92
C GLU A 60 9.86 -6.99 4.10
N ARG A 61 8.81 -6.31 4.58
CA ARG A 61 7.50 -6.94 4.71
C ARG A 61 6.93 -7.32 3.36
N ALA A 62 6.99 -6.43 2.37
CA ALA A 62 6.50 -6.69 1.01
C ALA A 62 7.14 -7.95 0.44
N LYS A 63 8.48 -8.13 0.59
CA LYS A 63 9.21 -9.32 0.14
C LYS A 63 8.67 -10.63 0.71
N GLN A 64 8.15 -10.62 1.94
CA GLN A 64 7.59 -11.80 2.59
C GLN A 64 6.17 -12.12 2.11
N ILE A 65 5.40 -11.10 1.71
CA ILE A 65 3.99 -11.26 1.39
C ILE A 65 3.69 -11.15 -0.10
N VAL A 66 4.70 -10.97 -0.98
CA VAL A 66 4.52 -10.88 -2.45
C VAL A 66 3.56 -11.95 -2.98
N PRO A 67 3.67 -13.25 -2.65
CA PRO A 67 2.77 -14.26 -3.20
C PRO A 67 1.30 -14.08 -2.80
N MET A 68 1.03 -13.33 -1.73
CA MET A 68 -0.31 -13.02 -1.21
C MET A 68 -0.84 -11.67 -1.69
N MET A 69 0.01 -10.82 -2.28
CA MET A 69 -0.39 -9.50 -2.76
C MET A 69 -1.20 -9.62 -4.04
N GLN A 70 -2.17 -8.72 -4.20
CA GLN A 70 -2.82 -8.53 -5.50
C GLN A 70 -1.90 -7.71 -6.42
N PRO A 71 -2.07 -7.82 -7.75
CA PRO A 71 -1.37 -7.01 -8.74
C PRO A 71 -1.33 -5.51 -8.41
N SER A 72 -2.49 -4.94 -8.06
CA SER A 72 -2.62 -3.54 -7.69
C SER A 72 -1.82 -3.16 -6.44
N ASP A 73 -1.73 -4.07 -5.46
CA ASP A 73 -0.92 -3.84 -4.26
C ASP A 73 0.58 -3.82 -4.61
N MET A 74 1.03 -4.74 -5.46
CA MET A 74 2.41 -4.80 -5.91
C MET A 74 2.79 -3.52 -6.67
N SER A 75 1.96 -3.10 -7.62
CA SER A 75 2.19 -1.89 -8.41
C SER A 75 2.26 -0.65 -7.53
N VAL A 76 1.39 -0.52 -6.53
CA VAL A 76 1.43 0.63 -5.61
C VAL A 76 2.68 0.64 -4.73
N ILE A 77 3.12 -0.51 -4.20
CA ILE A 77 4.36 -0.58 -3.42
C ILE A 77 5.58 -0.23 -4.28
N CYS A 78 5.66 -0.81 -5.48
CA CYS A 78 6.72 -0.51 -6.46
C CYS A 78 6.74 0.98 -6.84
N PHE A 79 5.57 1.55 -7.15
CA PHE A 79 5.42 2.98 -7.44
C PHE A 79 5.88 3.87 -6.28
N SER A 80 5.50 3.51 -5.06
CA SER A 80 5.85 4.28 -3.85
C SER A 80 7.36 4.31 -3.62
N LEU A 81 8.02 3.17 -3.78
CA LEU A 81 9.49 3.05 -3.66
C LEU A 81 10.21 3.79 -4.80
N ALA A 82 9.72 3.65 -6.04
CA ALA A 82 10.27 4.34 -7.21
C ALA A 82 10.21 5.87 -7.06
N ARG A 83 9.09 6.40 -6.55
CA ARG A 83 8.90 7.85 -6.32
C ARG A 83 9.86 8.41 -5.28
N LEU A 84 10.31 7.59 -4.34
CA LEU A 84 11.32 7.93 -3.33
C LEU A 84 12.75 7.63 -3.78
N ARG A 85 12.94 7.16 -5.01
CA ARG A 85 14.23 6.68 -5.54
C ARG A 85 14.87 5.58 -4.69
N LEU A 86 14.04 4.81 -3.98
CA LEU A 86 14.47 3.65 -3.21
C LEU A 86 14.36 2.42 -4.09
N ARG A 87 15.51 1.82 -4.40
CA ARG A 87 15.58 0.66 -5.30
C ARG A 87 15.93 -0.60 -4.49
N ASP A 88 14.93 -1.39 -4.16
CA ASP A 88 15.11 -2.72 -3.60
C ASP A 88 15.09 -3.74 -4.76
N ARG A 89 16.28 -4.21 -5.16
CA ARG A 89 16.43 -5.17 -6.26
C ARG A 89 15.80 -6.51 -5.94
N GLU A 90 15.84 -6.93 -4.67
CA GLU A 90 15.31 -8.21 -4.25
C GLU A 90 13.78 -8.21 -4.32
N LEU A 91 13.14 -7.14 -3.83
CA LEU A 91 11.70 -6.96 -3.95
C LEU A 91 11.26 -6.95 -5.41
N LEU A 92 11.93 -6.17 -6.26
CA LEU A 92 11.60 -6.10 -7.69
C LEU A 92 11.76 -7.46 -8.39
N SER A 93 12.79 -8.22 -8.03
CA SER A 93 13.00 -9.58 -8.54
C SER A 93 11.87 -10.52 -8.13
N ARG A 94 11.43 -10.48 -6.86
CA ARG A 94 10.33 -11.31 -6.36
C ARG A 94 8.99 -10.94 -7.03
N VAL A 95 8.71 -9.65 -7.20
CA VAL A 95 7.51 -9.19 -7.92
C VAL A 95 7.54 -9.65 -9.37
N ALA A 96 8.68 -9.56 -10.04
CA ALA A 96 8.83 -10.03 -11.43
C ALA A 96 8.67 -11.55 -11.55
N GLN A 97 9.07 -12.33 -10.54
CA GLN A 97 8.88 -13.78 -10.51
C GLN A 97 7.42 -14.17 -10.28
N GLU A 98 6.66 -13.41 -9.50
CA GLU A 98 5.23 -13.65 -9.26
C GLU A 98 4.34 -13.15 -10.42
N TYR A 99 4.89 -12.28 -11.27
CA TYR A 99 4.18 -11.66 -12.38
C TYR A 99 3.53 -12.66 -13.36
N PRO A 100 4.21 -13.74 -13.85
CA PRO A 100 3.60 -14.70 -14.76
C PRO A 100 2.42 -15.46 -14.13
N THR A 101 2.50 -15.76 -12.83
CA THR A 101 1.46 -16.48 -12.08
C THR A 101 0.19 -15.63 -11.94
N GLN A 102 0.35 -14.31 -11.91
CA GLN A 102 -0.75 -13.37 -11.69
C GLN A 102 -1.14 -12.58 -12.94
N MET A 103 -0.54 -12.85 -14.11
CA MET A 103 -0.70 -12.07 -15.34
C MET A 103 -2.17 -11.89 -15.76
N GLY A 104 -3.02 -12.91 -15.56
CA GLY A 104 -4.47 -12.81 -15.86
C GLY A 104 -5.28 -11.97 -14.87
N ARG A 105 -4.67 -11.47 -13.79
CA ARG A 105 -5.30 -10.64 -12.75
C ARG A 105 -4.86 -9.18 -12.79
N PHE A 106 -3.81 -8.85 -13.56
CA PHE A 106 -3.37 -7.46 -13.73
C PHE A 106 -4.39 -6.67 -14.57
N SER A 107 -4.76 -5.49 -14.09
CA SER A 107 -5.45 -4.50 -14.91
C SER A 107 -4.42 -3.73 -15.75
N PRO A 108 -4.79 -3.17 -16.92
CA PRO A 108 -3.91 -2.26 -17.66
C PRO A 108 -3.37 -1.10 -16.81
N ALA A 109 -4.14 -0.63 -15.82
CA ALA A 109 -3.73 0.43 -14.90
C ALA A 109 -2.59 0.01 -13.96
N ASP A 110 -2.39 -1.29 -13.74
CA ASP A 110 -1.34 -1.82 -12.89
C ASP A 110 0.00 -1.96 -13.64
N LEU A 111 -0.02 -1.89 -14.98
CA LEU A 111 1.11 -2.10 -15.88
C LEU A 111 1.65 -0.83 -16.55
N ALA A 112 0.86 0.24 -16.53
CA ALA A 112 1.19 1.54 -17.13
C ALA A 112 2.13 2.37 -16.25
#